data_AF-A0A951BK30-F1
#
_entry.id   AF-A0A951BK30-F1
#
_cell.length_a   1.000
_cell.length_b   1.000
_cell.length_c   1.000
_cell.angle_alpha   90.00
_cell.angle_beta   90.00
_cell.angle_gamma   90.00
#
_symmetry.space_group_name_H-M   'P 1'
#
loop_
_entity.id
_entity.type
_entity.pdbx_description
1 polymer ?
#
loop_
_entity_poly.entity_id
_entity_poly.type
_entity_poly.pdbx_seq_one_letter_code
_entity_poly.pdbx_strand_id
1 'polypeptide(L)'
;ATCAEIDEIVRSYKAAGVQAIVALRGDPPGGAGKAYEPHPDGYQTTADLVASIKAIGGFEVFVSAYPEKHPESLSVNADIEVLRHKVDAGADKAVTQFFFENDIYFRYLDKVRAKGIDIPIVPGIVPVQNFRQTANFAKRAGASVPQWLADRFDGLDDDPATRRLIAAAVAAEQVIDLLDRGITEFHFYTMNRADLVYAICHLLGLRSKVEKQQAA
;
A
#
# COMPACT_ATOMS: atom_id res chain seq x y z
N ALA A 1 13.93 17.14 6.07
CA ALA A 1 13.12 18.14 6.76
C ALA A 1 13.27 17.93 8.25
N THR A 2 13.32 19.01 9.00
CA THR A 2 13.30 19.01 10.47
C THR A 2 11.91 18.59 10.99
N CYS A 3 11.82 18.19 12.26
CA CYS A 3 10.52 17.92 12.90
C CYS A 3 9.59 19.13 12.82
N ALA A 4 10.13 20.35 13.02
CA ALA A 4 9.34 21.58 12.99
C ALA A 4 8.71 21.84 11.61
N GLU A 5 9.48 21.64 10.53
CA GLU A 5 8.97 21.76 9.16
C GLU A 5 7.85 20.74 8.88
N ILE A 6 8.03 19.50 9.34
CA ILE A 6 7.00 18.46 9.17
C ILE A 6 5.74 18.78 9.98
N ASP A 7 5.88 19.23 11.23
CA ASP A 7 4.74 19.61 12.07
C ASP A 7 3.96 20.80 11.47
N GLU A 8 4.65 21.77 10.88
CA GLU A 8 4.01 22.88 10.16
C GLU A 8 3.19 22.37 8.97
N ILE A 9 3.75 21.46 8.16
CA ILE A 9 3.04 20.81 7.05
C ILE A 9 1.80 20.06 7.58
N VAL A 10 1.92 19.27 8.64
CA VAL A 10 0.80 18.53 9.23
C VAL A 10 -0.30 19.49 9.71
N ARG A 11 0.05 20.61 10.35
CA ARG A 11 -0.93 21.64 10.75
C ARG A 11 -1.59 22.30 9.53
N SER A 12 -0.85 22.52 8.45
CA SER A 12 -1.41 23.04 7.19
C SER A 12 -2.44 22.09 6.59
N TYR A 13 -2.20 20.77 6.65
CA TYR A 13 -3.18 19.77 6.21
C TYR A 13 -4.45 19.81 7.04
N LYS A 14 -4.32 19.99 8.36
CA LYS A 14 -5.47 20.17 9.25
C LYS A 14 -6.28 21.41 8.88
N ALA A 15 -5.60 22.53 8.62
CA ALA A 15 -6.24 23.78 8.20
C ALA A 15 -6.95 23.65 6.83
N ALA A 16 -6.43 22.80 5.95
CA ALA A 16 -7.04 22.47 4.66
C ALA A 16 -8.20 21.45 4.76
N GLY A 17 -8.51 20.93 5.95
CA GLY A 17 -9.59 19.96 6.17
C GLY A 17 -9.23 18.51 5.87
N VAL A 18 -7.94 18.17 5.74
CA VAL A 18 -7.48 16.79 5.63
C VAL A 18 -7.79 16.04 6.93
N GLN A 19 -8.37 14.85 6.81
CA GLN A 19 -8.79 14.01 7.96
C GLN A 19 -7.94 12.75 8.14
N ALA A 20 -7.14 12.38 7.14
CA ALA A 20 -6.32 11.19 7.17
C ALA A 20 -4.93 11.47 6.58
N ILE A 21 -3.90 10.89 7.20
CA ILE A 21 -2.50 11.02 6.77
C ILE A 21 -1.89 9.62 6.66
N VAL A 22 -1.18 9.37 5.55
CA VAL A 22 -0.31 8.20 5.42
C VAL A 22 1.10 8.59 5.87
N ALA A 23 1.49 8.14 7.07
CA ALA A 23 2.79 8.44 7.67
C ALA A 23 3.86 7.47 7.14
N LEU A 24 4.86 8.01 6.44
CA LEU A 24 5.93 7.26 5.81
C LEU A 24 7.28 7.87 6.17
N ARG A 25 8.30 7.02 6.35
CA ARG A 25 9.71 7.46 6.46
C ARG A 25 10.18 8.19 5.20
N GLY A 26 9.72 7.70 4.05
CA GLY A 26 10.23 8.06 2.73
C GLY A 26 11.39 7.18 2.27
N ASP A 27 11.72 7.34 0.99
CA ASP A 27 12.86 6.71 0.35
C ASP A 27 14.15 7.51 0.60
N PRO A 28 15.32 6.85 0.63
CA PRO A 28 16.60 7.53 0.74
C PRO A 28 16.85 8.48 -0.45
N PRO A 29 17.53 9.62 -0.22
CA PRO A 29 17.97 10.49 -1.31
C PRO A 29 18.89 9.72 -2.28
N GLY A 30 18.57 9.73 -3.57
CA GLY A 30 19.24 8.92 -4.59
C GLY A 30 18.55 7.60 -4.94
N GLY A 31 17.45 7.26 -4.26
CA GLY A 31 16.56 6.15 -4.62
C GLY A 31 16.92 4.81 -3.97
N ALA A 32 16.12 3.80 -4.30
CA ALA A 32 16.17 2.47 -3.69
C ALA A 32 17.58 1.84 -3.74
N GLY A 33 18.06 1.35 -2.60
CA GLY A 33 19.37 0.71 -2.44
C GLY A 33 20.46 1.62 -1.85
N LYS A 34 20.16 2.90 -1.60
CA LYS A 34 21.00 3.77 -0.75
C LYS A 34 20.58 3.62 0.71
N ALA A 35 21.50 3.87 1.63
CA ALA A 35 21.16 3.92 3.05
C ALA A 35 20.30 5.16 3.30
N TYR A 36 19.19 4.97 4.03
CA TYR A 36 18.41 6.10 4.52
C TYR A 36 19.11 6.73 5.71
N GLU A 37 19.33 8.04 5.63
CA GLU A 37 19.84 8.84 6.72
C GLU A 37 18.79 9.90 7.07
N PRO A 38 18.22 9.87 8.29
CA PRO A 38 17.29 10.91 8.71
C PRO A 38 18.02 12.25 8.81
N HIS A 39 17.26 13.33 8.62
CA HIS A 39 17.79 14.66 8.91
C HIS A 39 18.18 14.73 10.40
N PRO A 40 19.29 15.40 10.78
CA PRO A 40 19.74 15.49 12.18
C PRO A 40 18.64 15.97 13.14
N ASP A 41 17.89 17.00 12.71
CA ASP A 41 16.75 17.55 13.46
C ASP A 41 15.39 16.98 13.01
N GLY A 42 15.38 15.87 12.27
CA GLY A 42 14.16 15.23 11.76
C GLY A 42 13.70 14.06 12.62
N TYR A 43 12.52 13.52 12.30
CA TYR A 43 12.04 12.28 12.92
C TYR A 43 12.95 11.12 12.55
N GLN A 44 13.41 10.39 13.56
CA GLN A 44 14.36 9.29 13.38
C GLN A 44 13.64 8.01 12.95
N THR A 45 12.41 7.82 13.41
CA THR A 45 11.57 6.68 13.05
C THR A 45 10.19 7.12 12.57
N THR A 46 9.51 6.25 11.81
CA THR A 46 8.11 6.48 11.45
C THR A 46 7.20 6.45 12.69
N ALA A 47 7.57 5.73 13.76
CA ALA A 47 6.81 5.76 15.01
C ALA A 47 6.84 7.14 15.66
N ASP A 48 7.99 7.84 15.65
CA ASP A 48 8.10 9.21 16.16
C ASP A 48 7.22 10.18 15.35
N LEU A 49 7.20 10.03 14.02
CA LEU A 49 6.32 10.80 13.14
C LEU A 49 4.84 10.55 13.45
N VAL A 50 4.44 9.28 13.61
CA VAL A 50 3.06 8.90 13.97
C VAL A 50 2.68 9.54 15.30
N ALA A 51 3.53 9.43 16.33
CA ALA A 51 3.28 10.03 17.64
C ALA A 51 3.09 11.56 17.54
N SER A 52 3.90 12.25 16.74
CA SER A 52 3.74 13.70 16.52
C SER A 52 2.41 14.05 15.85
N ILE A 53 2.04 13.33 14.78
CA ILE A 53 0.76 13.54 14.09
C ILE A 53 -0.41 13.31 15.04
N LYS A 54 -0.37 12.27 15.88
CA LYS A 54 -1.41 12.00 16.88
C LYS A 54 -1.44 13.07 17.97
N ALA A 55 -0.30 13.63 18.37
CA ALA A 55 -0.24 14.75 19.32
C ALA A 55 -0.85 16.04 18.76
N ILE A 56 -0.66 16.32 17.46
CA ILE A 56 -1.35 17.44 16.77
C ILE A 56 -2.88 17.18 16.71
N GLY A 57 -3.26 15.91 16.53
CA GLY A 57 -4.62 15.40 16.66
C GLY A 57 -5.56 15.78 15.52
N GLY A 58 -6.68 15.05 15.42
CA GLY A 58 -7.69 15.26 14.38
C GLY A 58 -7.44 14.49 13.07
N PHE A 59 -6.56 13.50 13.10
CA PHE A 59 -6.26 12.65 11.95
C PHE A 59 -6.45 11.16 12.26
N GLU A 60 -6.97 10.43 11.27
CA GLU A 60 -6.72 9.00 11.11
C GLU A 60 -5.32 8.81 10.50
N VAL A 61 -4.48 7.96 11.09
CA VAL A 61 -3.09 7.77 10.67
C VAL A 61 -2.90 6.37 10.10
N PHE A 62 -2.53 6.34 8.82
CA PHE A 62 -2.21 5.13 8.08
C PHE A 62 -0.70 4.94 8.05
N VAL A 63 -0.23 3.69 8.10
CA VAL A 63 1.18 3.35 7.99
C VAL A 63 1.44 2.24 6.98
N SER A 64 2.69 2.07 6.57
CA SER A 64 3.08 0.97 5.68
C SER A 64 3.24 -0.36 6.42
N ALA A 65 2.86 -1.44 5.74
CA ALA A 65 3.10 -2.84 6.09
C ALA A 65 3.76 -3.58 4.90
N TYR A 66 4.60 -4.58 5.15
CA TYR A 66 5.33 -5.29 4.08
C TYR A 66 5.16 -6.80 4.23
N PRO A 67 4.23 -7.43 3.48
CA PRO A 67 3.97 -8.86 3.55
C PRO A 67 5.22 -9.74 3.32
N GLU A 68 6.15 -9.24 2.51
CA GLU A 68 7.38 -9.91 2.12
C GLU A 68 8.65 -9.31 2.73
N LYS A 69 8.52 -8.42 3.75
CA LYS A 69 9.59 -7.64 4.41
C LYS A 69 9.98 -6.38 3.62
N HIS A 70 10.23 -5.28 4.34
CA HIS A 70 10.90 -4.12 3.75
C HIS A 70 12.34 -4.50 3.29
N PRO A 71 12.84 -3.99 2.16
CA PRO A 71 14.19 -4.33 1.65
C PRO A 71 15.30 -4.15 2.69
N GLU A 72 15.23 -3.09 3.51
CA GLU A 72 16.21 -2.77 4.54
C GLU A 72 16.00 -3.50 5.88
N SER A 73 14.87 -4.19 6.09
CA SER A 73 14.61 -4.93 7.33
C SER A 73 15.43 -6.23 7.38
N LEU A 74 15.89 -6.62 8.57
CA LEU A 74 16.70 -7.83 8.76
C LEU A 74 15.92 -9.14 8.53
N SER A 75 14.63 -9.14 8.88
CA SER A 75 13.72 -10.27 8.70
C SER A 75 12.27 -9.79 8.67
N VAL A 76 11.34 -10.64 8.21
CA VAL A 76 9.89 -10.35 8.29
C VAL A 76 9.47 -10.06 9.74
N ASN A 77 10.01 -10.79 10.72
CA ASN A 77 9.68 -10.57 12.12
C ASN A 77 10.18 -9.22 12.62
N ALA A 78 11.40 -8.82 12.25
CA ALA A 78 11.91 -7.49 12.58
C ALA A 78 11.06 -6.38 11.94
N ASP A 79 10.58 -6.58 10.71
CA ASP A 79 9.68 -5.64 10.04
C ASP A 79 8.33 -5.51 10.75
N ILE A 80 7.78 -6.63 11.24
CA ILE A 80 6.55 -6.65 12.04
C ILE A 80 6.75 -5.95 13.39
N GLU A 81 7.92 -6.05 14.04
CA GLU A 81 8.20 -5.27 15.25
C GLU A 81 8.21 -3.77 14.97
N VAL A 82 8.73 -3.34 13.81
CA VAL A 82 8.64 -1.93 13.37
C VAL A 82 7.18 -1.53 13.13
N LEU A 83 6.36 -2.39 12.55
CA LEU A 83 4.91 -2.16 12.47
C LEU A 83 4.29 -2.03 13.86
N ARG A 84 4.64 -2.89 14.82
CA ARG A 84 4.14 -2.79 16.20
C ARG A 84 4.45 -1.43 16.80
N HIS A 85 5.69 -0.93 16.68
CA HIS A 85 6.05 0.39 17.19
C HIS A 85 5.24 1.53 16.56
N LYS A 86 4.89 1.44 15.27
CA LYS A 86 3.99 2.41 14.62
C LYS A 86 2.57 2.35 15.20
N VAL A 87 2.08 1.14 15.50
CA VAL A 87 0.76 0.91 16.10
C VAL A 87 0.73 1.41 17.54
N ASP A 88 1.76 1.10 18.33
CA ASP A 88 1.92 1.58 19.71
C ASP A 88 1.99 3.12 19.77
N ALA A 89 2.53 3.77 18.73
CA ALA A 89 2.54 5.21 18.57
C ALA A 89 1.18 5.82 18.17
N GLY A 90 0.18 4.99 17.83
CA GLY A 90 -1.20 5.40 17.57
C GLY A 90 -1.62 5.34 16.10
N ALA A 91 -0.98 4.53 15.26
CA ALA A 91 -1.47 4.26 13.91
C ALA A 91 -2.84 3.56 13.94
N ASP A 92 -3.78 4.01 13.11
CA ASP A 92 -5.16 3.53 13.09
C ASP A 92 -5.36 2.39 12.07
N LYS A 93 -4.63 2.42 10.94
CA LYS A 93 -4.65 1.40 9.88
C LYS A 93 -3.27 1.20 9.27
N ALA A 94 -3.03 0.02 8.69
CA ALA A 94 -1.85 -0.22 7.86
C ALA A 94 -2.26 -0.60 6.44
N VAL A 95 -1.53 -0.10 5.46
CA VAL A 95 -1.68 -0.48 4.05
C VAL A 95 -0.46 -1.29 3.66
N THR A 96 -0.68 -2.47 3.10
CA THR A 96 0.43 -3.31 2.67
C THR A 96 1.05 -2.76 1.39
N GLN A 97 2.36 -2.95 1.23
CA GLN A 97 2.96 -3.03 -0.10
C GLN A 97 2.20 -4.08 -0.94
N PHE A 98 2.19 -3.91 -2.26
CA PHE A 98 1.56 -4.88 -3.14
C PHE A 98 2.25 -6.25 -3.09
N PHE A 99 1.47 -7.27 -3.41
CA PHE A 99 1.86 -8.67 -3.53
C PHE A 99 1.06 -9.28 -4.68
N PHE A 100 1.51 -10.39 -5.25
CA PHE A 100 0.79 -11.08 -6.35
C PHE A 100 0.15 -12.41 -5.92
N GLU A 101 0.54 -12.95 -4.77
CA GLU A 101 -0.04 -14.18 -4.22
C GLU A 101 -0.74 -13.93 -2.89
N ASN A 102 -2.05 -14.22 -2.82
CA ASN A 102 -2.85 -13.91 -1.64
C ASN A 102 -2.40 -14.65 -0.39
N ASP A 103 -1.84 -15.86 -0.52
CA ASP A 103 -1.32 -16.60 0.63
C ASP A 103 -0.12 -15.91 1.30
N ILE A 104 0.63 -15.06 0.59
CA ILE A 104 1.67 -14.22 1.19
C ILE A 104 1.02 -13.25 2.19
N TYR A 105 -0.06 -12.60 1.78
CA TYR A 105 -0.80 -11.67 2.62
C TYR A 105 -1.41 -12.36 3.86
N PHE A 106 -2.05 -13.53 3.69
CA PHE A 106 -2.65 -14.22 4.85
C PHE A 106 -1.62 -14.78 5.82
N ARG A 107 -0.50 -15.36 5.33
CA ARG A 107 0.61 -15.75 6.22
C ARG A 107 1.22 -14.56 6.95
N TYR A 108 1.26 -13.40 6.31
CA TYR A 108 1.69 -12.16 6.96
C TYR A 108 0.70 -11.73 8.03
N LEU A 109 -0.60 -11.75 7.73
CA LEU A 109 -1.67 -11.43 8.68
C LEU A 109 -1.59 -12.31 9.92
N ASP A 110 -1.41 -13.62 9.76
CA ASP A 110 -1.24 -14.56 10.89
C ASP A 110 -0.08 -14.16 11.81
N LYS A 111 1.07 -13.76 11.23
CA LYS A 111 2.24 -13.31 12.00
C LYS A 111 2.00 -11.97 12.69
N VAL A 112 1.30 -11.04 12.04
CA VAL A 112 0.93 -9.73 12.61
C VAL A 112 -0.02 -9.92 13.80
N ARG A 113 -1.04 -10.77 13.65
CA ARG A 113 -1.99 -11.10 14.72
C ARG A 113 -1.33 -11.86 15.86
N ALA A 114 -0.41 -12.77 15.58
CA ALA A 114 0.40 -13.44 16.62
C ALA A 114 1.28 -12.47 17.45
N LYS A 115 1.49 -11.24 16.98
CA LYS A 115 2.19 -10.16 17.69
C LYS A 115 1.25 -9.21 18.44
N GLY A 116 -0.05 -9.49 18.47
CA GLY A 116 -1.05 -8.67 19.15
C GLY A 116 -1.37 -7.35 18.44
N ILE A 117 -1.05 -7.24 17.15
CA ILE A 117 -1.40 -6.07 16.35
C ILE A 117 -2.77 -6.33 15.74
N ASP A 118 -3.80 -5.60 16.18
CA ASP A 118 -5.20 -5.83 15.78
C ASP A 118 -5.79 -4.77 14.84
N ILE A 119 -5.04 -3.71 14.53
CA ILE A 119 -5.50 -2.71 13.56
C ILE A 119 -5.80 -3.33 12.18
N PRO A 120 -6.70 -2.74 11.38
CA PRO A 120 -6.92 -3.17 10.00
C PRO A 120 -5.64 -3.15 9.17
N ILE A 121 -5.36 -4.25 8.48
CA ILE A 121 -4.25 -4.40 7.54
C ILE A 121 -4.83 -4.49 6.13
N VAL A 122 -4.94 -3.36 5.44
CA VAL A 122 -5.57 -3.24 4.12
C VAL A 122 -4.60 -3.73 3.04
N PRO A 123 -4.96 -4.72 2.21
CA PRO A 123 -4.11 -5.18 1.13
C PRO A 123 -3.96 -4.11 0.04
N GLY A 124 -2.71 -3.80 -0.29
CA GLY A 124 -2.33 -3.05 -1.46
C GLY A 124 -2.34 -3.93 -2.71
N ILE A 125 -3.05 -3.52 -3.76
CA ILE A 125 -3.17 -4.25 -5.02
C ILE A 125 -2.64 -3.38 -6.15
N VAL A 126 -1.72 -3.92 -6.95
CA VAL A 126 -1.20 -3.24 -8.15
C VAL A 126 -1.74 -3.93 -9.41
N PRO A 127 -2.59 -3.26 -10.19
CA PRO A 127 -3.01 -3.79 -11.48
C PRO A 127 -1.85 -3.77 -12.49
N VAL A 128 -1.45 -4.94 -13.01
CA VAL A 128 -0.22 -5.11 -13.83
C VAL A 128 -0.43 -4.63 -15.27
N GLN A 129 -0.35 -3.33 -15.53
CA GLN A 129 -0.55 -2.80 -16.89
C GLN A 129 0.68 -2.98 -17.80
N ASN A 130 1.88 -2.88 -17.22
CA ASN A 130 3.16 -3.08 -17.89
C ASN A 130 3.99 -4.03 -17.04
N PHE A 131 4.05 -5.30 -17.44
CA PHE A 131 4.72 -6.35 -16.68
C PHE A 131 6.18 -6.01 -16.38
N ARG A 132 6.95 -5.51 -17.37
CA ARG A 132 8.36 -5.15 -17.16
C ARG A 132 8.53 -4.05 -16.11
N GLN A 133 7.70 -3.01 -16.18
CA GLN A 133 7.73 -1.92 -15.21
C GLN A 133 7.33 -2.41 -13.81
N THR A 134 6.25 -3.19 -13.71
CA THR A 134 5.77 -3.74 -12.46
C THR A 134 6.76 -4.72 -11.83
N ALA A 135 7.40 -5.59 -12.61
CA ALA A 135 8.42 -6.51 -12.13
C ALA A 135 9.67 -5.78 -11.61
N ASN A 136 10.11 -4.72 -12.29
CA ASN A 136 11.19 -3.87 -11.81
C ASN A 136 10.82 -3.14 -10.51
N PHE A 137 9.57 -2.68 -10.40
CA PHE A 137 9.08 -2.06 -9.17
C PHE A 137 8.98 -3.07 -8.02
N ALA A 138 8.49 -4.28 -8.27
CA ALA A 138 8.42 -5.37 -7.30
C ALA A 138 9.80 -5.70 -6.74
N LYS A 139 10.79 -5.86 -7.61
CA LYS A 139 12.19 -6.10 -7.20
C LYS A 139 12.72 -5.00 -6.26
N ARG A 140 12.43 -3.73 -6.56
CA ARG A 140 12.83 -2.60 -5.70
C ARG A 140 12.05 -2.54 -4.39
N ALA A 141 10.78 -2.92 -4.42
CA ALA A 141 9.88 -2.91 -3.27
C ALA A 141 10.07 -4.14 -2.35
N GLY A 142 10.82 -5.16 -2.80
CA GLY A 142 11.00 -6.42 -2.08
C GLY A 142 9.84 -7.41 -2.24
N ALA A 143 8.98 -7.22 -3.25
CA ALA A 143 7.88 -8.14 -3.57
C ALA A 143 8.34 -9.19 -4.60
N SER A 144 7.97 -10.45 -4.38
CA SER A 144 8.23 -11.53 -5.33
C SER A 144 7.27 -11.44 -6.51
N VAL A 145 7.74 -11.81 -7.71
CA VAL A 145 6.89 -11.93 -8.90
C VAL A 145 6.83 -13.42 -9.25
N PRO A 146 5.67 -14.08 -9.15
CA PRO A 146 5.59 -15.50 -9.42
C PRO A 146 5.74 -15.80 -10.92
N GLN A 147 6.35 -16.94 -11.26
CA GLN A 147 6.64 -17.31 -12.64
C GLN A 147 5.38 -17.39 -13.50
N TRP A 148 4.29 -17.95 -12.96
CA TRP A 148 3.01 -18.05 -13.67
C TRP A 148 2.49 -16.68 -14.14
N LEU A 149 2.80 -15.61 -13.39
CA LEU A 149 2.41 -14.26 -13.76
C LEU A 149 3.26 -13.77 -14.92
N ALA A 150 4.56 -14.03 -14.90
CA ALA A 150 5.44 -13.73 -16.03
C ALA A 150 4.97 -14.45 -17.31
N ASP A 151 4.63 -15.74 -17.19
CA ASP A 151 4.20 -16.56 -18.31
C ASP A 151 2.90 -16.02 -18.95
N ARG A 152 1.97 -15.47 -18.17
CA ARG A 152 0.74 -14.84 -18.70
C ARG A 152 1.00 -13.58 -19.52
N PHE A 153 2.12 -12.90 -19.29
CA PHE A 153 2.48 -11.67 -20.00
C PHE A 153 3.53 -11.88 -21.10
N ASP A 154 4.06 -13.09 -21.24
CA ASP A 154 5.06 -13.42 -22.24
C ASP A 154 4.51 -13.21 -23.66
N GLY A 155 5.33 -12.63 -24.54
CA GLY A 155 4.95 -12.28 -25.91
C GLY A 155 3.96 -11.11 -26.07
N LEU A 156 3.50 -10.45 -25.01
CA LEU A 156 2.53 -9.34 -25.08
C LEU A 156 3.16 -7.94 -25.08
N ASP A 157 4.45 -7.82 -25.42
CA ASP A 157 5.15 -6.53 -25.45
C ASP A 157 4.55 -5.57 -26.48
N ASP A 158 4.27 -6.08 -27.68
CA ASP A 158 3.71 -5.32 -28.82
C ASP A 158 2.18 -5.47 -28.96
N ASP A 159 1.51 -6.14 -28.02
CA ASP A 159 0.05 -6.29 -27.97
C ASP A 159 -0.56 -5.63 -26.71
N PRO A 160 -0.73 -4.29 -26.73
CA PRO A 160 -1.26 -3.57 -25.58
C PRO A 160 -2.74 -3.87 -25.30
N ALA A 161 -3.51 -4.36 -26.28
CA ALA A 161 -4.92 -4.67 -26.10
C ALA A 161 -5.08 -5.96 -25.28
N THR A 162 -4.42 -7.03 -25.69
CA THR A 162 -4.43 -8.31 -24.97
C THR A 162 -3.78 -8.16 -23.60
N ARG A 163 -2.67 -7.41 -23.50
CA ARG A 163 -2.01 -7.14 -22.21
C ARG A 163 -2.96 -6.53 -21.18
N ARG A 164 -3.84 -5.60 -21.58
CA ARG A 164 -4.83 -4.99 -20.68
C ARG A 164 -5.88 -5.99 -20.22
N LEU A 165 -6.34 -6.90 -21.10
CA LEU A 165 -7.30 -7.94 -20.76
C LEU A 165 -6.70 -8.93 -19.75
N ILE A 166 -5.46 -9.36 -19.97
CA ILE A 166 -4.74 -10.23 -19.02
C ILE A 166 -4.53 -9.53 -17.68
N ALA A 167 -4.13 -8.26 -17.69
CA ALA A 167 -3.99 -7.46 -16.47
C ALA A 167 -5.29 -7.38 -15.67
N ALA A 168 -6.43 -7.22 -16.36
CA ALA A 168 -7.75 -7.18 -15.74
C ALA A 168 -8.14 -8.53 -15.14
N ALA A 169 -7.94 -9.61 -15.89
CA ALA A 169 -8.22 -10.96 -15.42
C ALA A 169 -7.41 -11.31 -14.17
N VAL A 170 -6.09 -11.07 -14.19
CA VAL A 170 -5.20 -11.34 -13.05
C VAL A 170 -5.61 -10.54 -11.82
N ALA A 171 -5.82 -9.23 -11.97
CA ALA A 171 -6.20 -8.39 -10.84
C ALA A 171 -7.59 -8.74 -10.29
N ALA A 172 -8.53 -9.11 -11.17
CA ALA A 172 -9.86 -9.58 -10.76
C ALA A 172 -9.78 -10.91 -10.00
N GLU A 173 -9.03 -11.90 -10.51
CA GLU A 173 -8.80 -13.19 -9.84
C GLU A 173 -8.24 -12.97 -8.43
N GLN A 174 -7.22 -12.12 -8.30
CA GLN A 174 -6.59 -11.81 -7.01
C GLN A 174 -7.59 -11.20 -6.01
N VAL A 175 -8.35 -10.20 -6.45
CA VAL A 175 -9.27 -9.45 -5.58
C VAL A 175 -10.50 -10.27 -5.22
N ILE A 176 -11.03 -11.07 -6.16
CA ILE A 176 -12.15 -11.98 -5.89
C ILE A 176 -11.74 -13.04 -4.86
N ASP A 177 -10.56 -13.66 -4.98
CA ASP A 177 -10.08 -14.61 -3.96
C ASP A 177 -9.90 -13.93 -2.59
N LEU A 178 -9.37 -12.71 -2.53
CA LEU A 178 -9.30 -11.95 -1.27
C LEU A 178 -10.70 -11.71 -0.68
N LEU A 179 -11.67 -11.34 -1.52
CA LEU A 179 -13.05 -11.10 -1.11
C LEU A 179 -13.72 -12.39 -0.57
N ASP A 180 -13.57 -13.51 -1.28
CA ASP A 180 -14.09 -14.81 -0.88
C ASP A 180 -13.48 -15.29 0.44
N ARG A 181 -12.26 -14.84 0.76
CA ARG A 181 -11.55 -15.08 2.01
C ARG A 181 -11.84 -14.03 3.09
N GLY A 182 -12.81 -13.15 2.86
CA GLY A 182 -13.36 -12.22 3.86
C GLY A 182 -12.78 -10.80 3.86
N ILE A 183 -11.93 -10.44 2.89
CA ILE A 183 -11.40 -9.08 2.78
C ILE A 183 -12.40 -8.16 2.08
N THR A 184 -12.76 -7.07 2.74
CA THR A 184 -13.74 -6.10 2.22
C THR A 184 -13.17 -4.71 1.97
N GLU A 185 -11.93 -4.45 2.38
CA GLU A 185 -11.22 -3.19 2.15
C GLU A 185 -10.00 -3.44 1.26
N PHE A 186 -9.78 -2.58 0.26
CA PHE A 186 -8.68 -2.69 -0.70
C PHE A 186 -8.04 -1.33 -0.93
N HIS A 187 -6.71 -1.32 -1.14
CA HIS A 187 -5.99 -0.13 -1.60
C HIS A 187 -5.40 -0.39 -2.99
N PHE A 188 -5.84 0.36 -4.00
CA PHE A 188 -5.36 0.17 -5.37
C PHE A 188 -4.25 1.17 -5.74
N TYR A 189 -3.08 0.65 -6.12
CA TYR A 189 -2.03 1.45 -6.74
C TYR A 189 -2.37 1.71 -8.21
N THR A 190 -3.11 2.78 -8.47
CA THR A 190 -3.70 3.07 -9.78
C THR A 190 -2.68 3.48 -10.84
N MET A 191 -1.50 3.95 -10.43
CA MET A 191 -0.49 4.52 -11.34
C MET A 191 -1.04 5.62 -12.26
N ASN A 192 -1.97 6.44 -11.74
CA ASN A 192 -2.70 7.48 -12.47
C ASN A 192 -3.54 6.94 -13.64
N ARG A 193 -4.00 5.69 -13.56
CA ARG A 193 -4.86 5.02 -14.55
C ARG A 193 -6.09 4.42 -13.87
N ALA A 194 -7.27 4.87 -14.29
CA ALA A 194 -8.52 4.53 -13.63
C ALA A 194 -9.29 3.37 -14.28
N ASP A 195 -9.07 3.10 -15.55
CA ASP A 195 -9.81 2.12 -16.36
C ASP A 195 -9.84 0.72 -15.73
N LEU A 196 -8.67 0.22 -15.34
CA LEU A 196 -8.52 -1.12 -14.80
C LEU A 196 -9.11 -1.25 -13.40
N VAL A 197 -8.84 -0.27 -12.53
CA VAL A 197 -9.38 -0.23 -11.17
C VAL A 197 -10.89 -0.05 -11.18
N TYR A 198 -11.42 0.76 -12.10
CA TYR A 198 -12.85 0.94 -12.28
C TYR A 198 -13.54 -0.37 -12.68
N ALA A 199 -12.95 -1.12 -13.62
CA ALA A 199 -13.45 -2.43 -14.01
C ALA A 199 -13.45 -3.42 -12.83
N ILE A 200 -12.37 -3.46 -12.04
CA ILE A 200 -12.28 -4.30 -10.83
C ILE A 200 -13.37 -3.91 -9.83
N CYS A 201 -13.53 -2.62 -9.51
CA CYS A 201 -14.62 -2.16 -8.64
C CYS A 201 -15.99 -2.62 -9.14
N HIS A 202 -16.24 -2.56 -10.45
CA HIS A 202 -17.49 -3.03 -11.04
C HIS A 202 -17.70 -4.54 -10.87
N LEU A 203 -16.63 -5.34 -11.00
CA LEU A 203 -16.64 -6.79 -10.75
C LEU A 203 -16.95 -7.11 -9.28
N LEU A 204 -16.48 -6.29 -8.35
CA LEU A 204 -16.82 -6.39 -6.93
C LEU A 204 -18.24 -5.89 -6.59
N GLY A 205 -19.04 -5.51 -7.60
CA GLY A 205 -20.36 -4.94 -7.41
C GLY A 205 -20.36 -3.48 -6.91
N LEU A 206 -19.19 -2.84 -6.81
CA LEU A 206 -19.04 -1.45 -6.45
C LEU A 206 -19.33 -0.58 -7.68
N ARG A 207 -20.56 -0.08 -7.75
CA ARG A 207 -21.03 0.80 -8.82
C ARG A 207 -21.09 2.22 -8.34
N SER A 208 -20.88 3.16 -9.26
CA SER A 208 -21.12 4.56 -8.97
C SER A 208 -22.57 4.73 -8.53
N LYS A 209 -22.78 5.20 -7.30
CA LYS A 209 -24.07 5.68 -6.83
C LYS A 209 -24.25 7.10 -7.38
N VAL A 210 -24.25 7.27 -8.70
CA VAL A 210 -24.81 8.51 -9.25
C VAL A 210 -26.29 8.42 -8.93
N GLU A 211 -26.71 9.11 -7.88
CA GLU A 211 -28.12 9.44 -7.71
C GLU A 211 -28.57 9.98 -9.06
N LYS A 212 -29.60 9.35 -9.64
CA LYS A 212 -30.33 9.95 -10.75
C LYS A 212 -30.86 11.27 -10.22
N GLN A 213 -30.09 12.35 -10.33
CA GLN A 213 -30.63 13.70 -10.26
C GLN A 213 -31.70 13.73 -11.33
N GLN A 214 -32.94 13.74 -10.85
CA GLN A 214 -34.14 13.79 -11.65
C GLN A 214 -33.94 14.92 -12.66
N ALA A 215 -33.98 14.57 -13.94
CA ALA A 215 -34.35 15.53 -14.95
C ALA A 215 -35.77 15.99 -14.59
N ALA A 216 -35.85 17.15 -13.94
CA ALA A 216 -37.05 17.95 -13.82
C ALA A 216 -37.17 18.84 -15.06
#